data_AF-A0A7H5ABX0-F1
#
_entry.id   AF-A0A7H5ABX0-F1
#
_cell.length_a   1.000
_cell.length_b   1.000
_cell.length_c   1.000
_cell.angle_alpha   90.00
_cell.angle_beta   90.00
_cell.angle_gamma   90.00
#
_symmetry.space_group_name_H-M   'P 1'
#
loop_
_entity.id
_entity.type
_entity.pdbx_description
1 polymer ?
#
loop_
_entity_poly.entity_id
_entity_poly.type
_entity_poly.pdbx_seq_one_letter_code
_entity_poly.pdbx_strand_id
1 'polypeptide(L)' 'MWWAVAKFVAVLIASYVINTALAPKQKNSTPEAATEDDWNMPMPDEGTPQCVFFGDCWTADWFVLGYGNYRYQAIKK' A
#
# COMPACT_ATOMS: atom_id res chain seq x y z
N MET A 1 -18.89 -50.74 -15.25
CA MET A 1 -17.90 -50.15 -14.31
C MET A 1 -17.08 -49.03 -14.95
N TRP A 2 -16.42 -49.26 -16.10
CA TRP A 2 -15.57 -48.25 -16.77
C TRP A 2 -16.30 -46.97 -17.21
N TRP A 3 -17.53 -47.08 -17.71
CA TRP A 3 -18.34 -45.94 -18.12
C TRP A 3 -18.73 -45.01 -16.95
N ALA A 4 -18.90 -45.57 -15.74
CA ALA A 4 -19.14 -44.78 -14.55
C ALA A 4 -17.88 -44.00 -14.16
N VAL A 5 -16.72 -44.65 -14.19
CA VAL A 5 -15.42 -44.02 -13.93
C VAL A 5 -15.15 -42.88 -14.91
N ALA A 6 -15.39 -43.07 -16.21
CA ALA A 6 -15.21 -42.03 -17.22
C ALA A 6 -16.09 -40.79 -16.97
N LYS A 7 -17.34 -40.98 -16.54
CA LYS A 7 -18.23 -39.88 -16.15
C LYS A 7 -17.69 -39.11 -14.96
N PHE A 8 -17.22 -39.80 -13.91
CA PHE A 8 -16.65 -39.14 -12.74
C PHE A 8 -15.41 -38.32 -13.07
N VAL A 9 -14.51 -38.86 -13.91
CA VAL A 9 -13.31 -38.14 -14.36
C VAL A 9 -13.69 -36.92 -15.19
N ALA A 10 -14.66 -37.03 -16.10
CA ALA A 10 -15.13 -35.91 -16.89
C ALA A 10 -15.72 -34.79 -16.02
N VAL A 11 -16.51 -35.14 -14.99
CA VAL A 11 -17.09 -34.18 -14.04
C VAL A 11 -16.00 -33.49 -13.20
N LEU A 12 -14.96 -34.22 -12.78
CA LEU A 12 -13.83 -33.65 -12.04
C LEU A 12 -13.06 -32.63 -12.88
N ILE A 13 -12.76 -32.98 -14.14
CA ILE A 13 -12.06 -32.09 -15.06
C ILE A 13 -12.90 -30.83 -15.32
N ALA A 14 -14.20 -31.00 -15.59
CA ALA A 14 -15.10 -29.87 -15.80
C ALA A 14 -15.16 -28.94 -14.57
N SER A 15 -15.27 -29.51 -13.37
CA SER A 15 -15.28 -28.75 -12.12
C SER A 15 -13.97 -27.99 -11.89
N TYR A 16 -12.83 -28.62 -12.18
CA TYR A 16 -11.52 -27.97 -12.05
C TYR A 16 -11.35 -26.79 -13.01
N VAL A 17 -11.76 -26.94 -14.27
CA VAL A 17 -11.67 -25.87 -15.27
C VAL A 17 -12.60 -24.71 -14.92
N ILE A 18 -13.84 -25.01 -14.51
CA ILE A 18 -14.81 -23.99 -14.11
C ILE A 18 -14.32 -23.22 -12.88
N ASN A 19 -13.82 -23.92 -11.85
CA ASN A 19 -13.32 -23.27 -10.65
C ASN A 19 -12.07 -22.43 -10.92
N THR A 20 -11.15 -22.86 -11.79
CA THR A 20 -9.95 -22.07 -12.12
C THR A 20 -10.28 -20.86 -12.98
N ALA A 21 -11.23 -20.97 -13.91
CA ALA A 21 -11.67 -19.86 -14.75
C ALA A 21 -12.49 -18.80 -13.97
N LEU A 22 -13.30 -19.24 -13.00
CA LEU A 22 -14.15 -18.37 -12.18
C LEU A 22 -13.52 -17.99 -10.84
N ALA A 23 -12.37 -18.56 -10.48
CA ALA A 23 -11.69 -18.19 -9.26
C ALA A 23 -11.42 -16.68 -9.26
N PRO A 24 -11.79 -15.96 -8.18
CA PRO A 24 -11.43 -14.57 -8.06
C PRO A 24 -9.91 -14.48 -8.08
N LYS A 25 -9.37 -13.63 -8.98
CA LYS A 25 -7.93 -13.35 -9.01
C LYS A 25 -7.50 -12.99 -7.58
N GLN A 26 -6.41 -13.58 -7.10
CA GLN A 26 -5.84 -13.20 -5.82
C GLN A 26 -5.64 -11.68 -5.84
N LYS A 27 -6.40 -10.98 -4.98
CA LYS A 27 -6.14 -9.56 -4.74
C LYS A 27 -4.72 -9.50 -4.17
N ASN A 28 -3.88 -8.65 -4.75
CA ASN A 28 -2.53 -8.44 -4.26
C ASN A 28 -2.59 -8.28 -2.74
N SER A 29 -1.97 -9.21 -2.02
CA SER A 29 -1.88 -9.19 -0.56
C SER A 29 -0.77 -8.24 -0.08
N THR A 30 -0.21 -7.47 -1.00
CA THR A 30 0.75 -6.42 -0.69
C THR A 30 -0.02 -5.32 0.05
N PRO A 31 0.39 -4.95 1.27
CA PRO A 31 -0.22 -3.82 1.96
C PRO A 31 -0.09 -2.57 1.08
N GLU A 32 -1.14 -1.76 1.09
CA GLU A 32 -1.13 -0.47 0.42
C GLU A 32 0.00 0.38 1.01
N ALA A 33 0.79 1.00 0.12
CA ALA A 33 1.89 1.84 0.56
C ALA A 33 1.29 3.10 1.21
N ALA A 34 1.71 3.39 2.44
CA ALA A 34 1.40 4.66 3.08
C ALA A 34 1.87 5.83 2.19
N THR A 35 0.92 6.67 1.83
CA THR A 35 1.09 7.89 1.05
C THR A 35 1.27 9.09 1.97
N GLU A 36 1.64 10.24 1.40
CA GLU A 36 1.77 11.50 2.16
C GLU A 36 0.46 11.86 2.88
N ASP A 37 -0.68 11.60 2.24
CA ASP A 37 -2.03 11.89 2.74
C ASP A 37 -2.43 11.05 3.97
N ASP A 38 -1.72 9.95 4.25
CA ASP A 38 -1.98 9.11 5.42
C ASP A 38 -1.43 9.70 6.73
N TRP A 39 -0.66 10.80 6.65
CA TRP A 39 0.01 11.42 7.79
C TRP A 39 -0.58 12.79 8.12
N ASN A 40 -0.98 13.00 9.38
CA ASN A 40 -1.39 14.33 9.85
C ASN A 40 -0.15 15.18 10.18
N MET A 41 0.42 15.84 9.17
CA MET A 41 1.58 16.71 9.33
C MET A 41 1.16 18.13 9.74
N PRO A 42 1.89 18.79 10.65
CA PRO A 42 1.64 20.19 10.97
C PRO A 42 2.00 21.06 9.77
N MET A 43 0.97 21.55 9.08
CA MET A 43 1.07 22.49 7.97
C MET A 43 0.57 23.87 8.40
N PRO A 44 1.22 24.96 7.97
CA PRO A 44 0.74 26.31 8.23
C PRO A 44 -0.47 26.63 7.33
N ASP A 45 -1.56 27.08 7.93
CA ASP A 45 -2.71 27.66 7.22
C ASP A 45 -2.52 29.15 6.95
N GLU A 46 -3.35 29.72 6.07
CA GLU A 46 -3.39 31.17 5.84
C GLU A 46 -3.67 31.93 7.16
N GLY A 47 -2.77 32.85 7.53
CA GLY A 47 -2.85 33.59 8.79
C GLY A 47 -2.05 32.97 9.95
N THR A 48 -1.37 31.84 9.75
CA THR A 48 -0.45 31.29 10.75
C THR A 48 0.68 32.30 11.05
N PRO A 49 0.90 32.68 12.32
CA PRO A 49 1.90 33.67 12.68
C PRO A 49 3.32 33.19 12.32
N GLN A 50 4.09 34.04 11.65
CA GLN A 50 5.49 33.79 11.32
C GLN A 50 6.40 34.46 12.34
N CYS A 51 7.29 33.69 12.96
CA CYS A 51 8.37 34.22 13.77
C CYS A 51 9.53 34.66 12.87
N VAL A 52 10.01 35.90 13.05
CA VAL A 52 11.15 36.44 12.31
C VAL A 52 12.31 36.60 13.29
N PHE A 53 13.43 35.95 12.99
CA PHE A 53 14.64 36.00 13.81
C PHE A 53 15.66 36.94 13.19
N PHE A 54 16.31 37.75 14.02
CA PHE A 54 17.46 38.57 13.64
C PHE A 54 18.69 38.07 14.40
N GLY A 55 19.74 37.67 13.68
CA GLY A 55 20.95 37.04 14.24
C GLY A 55 20.85 35.51 14.34
N ASP A 56 21.84 34.88 14.98
CA ASP A 56 21.91 33.42 15.09
C ASP A 56 21.05 32.91 16.27
N CYS A 57 20.03 32.12 15.97
CA CYS A 57 19.10 31.55 16.93
C CYS A 57 18.79 30.09 16.56
N TRP A 58 18.85 29.19 17.54
CA TRP A 58 18.30 27.85 17.42
C TRP A 58 16.84 27.87 17.88
N THR A 59 15.92 27.46 17.00
CA THR A 59 14.50 27.25 17.33
C THR A 59 14.10 25.83 16.97
N ALA A 60 13.10 25.29 17.68
CA ALA A 60 12.44 24.08 17.24
C ALA A 60 11.53 24.43 16.04
N ASP A 61 11.55 23.59 15.00
CA ASP A 61 10.63 23.70 13.89
C ASP A 61 9.22 23.30 14.36
N TRP A 62 8.25 24.19 14.14
CA TRP A 62 6.83 23.94 14.45
C TRP A 62 6.10 23.21 13.32
N PHE A 63 6.62 23.29 12.09
CA PHE A 63 6.03 22.68 10.90
C PHE A 63 7.09 21.90 10.12
N VAL A 64 6.64 20.92 9.34
CA VAL A 64 7.55 20.05 8.59
C VAL A 64 8.02 20.76 7.32
N LEU A 65 9.32 21.05 7.21
CA LEU A 65 9.92 21.71 6.03
C LEU A 65 10.25 20.75 4.88
N GLY A 66 10.38 19.46 5.19
CA GLY A 66 10.65 18.43 4.20
C GLY A 66 10.57 17.05 4.85
N TYR A 67 9.71 16.20 4.30
CA TYR A 67 9.57 14.81 4.70
C TYR A 67 9.73 13.92 3.47
N GLY A 68 10.33 12.75 3.63
CA GLY A 68 10.55 11.85 2.51
C GLY A 68 11.25 10.57 2.89
N ASN A 69 11.65 9.81 1.86
CA ASN A 69 12.29 8.52 1.98
C ASN A 69 11.39 7.40 2.55
N TYR A 70 10.13 7.33 2.08
CA TYR A 70 9.24 6.18 2.25
C TYR A 70 9.79 4.95 1.49
N ARG A 71 10.89 4.37 1.96
CA ARG A 71 11.47 3.16 1.37
C ARG A 71 10.97 1.94 2.11
N TYR A 72 10.30 1.06 1.38
CA TYR A 72 9.92 -0.27 1.85
C TYR A 72 11.01 -1.33 1.60
N GLN A 73 12.13 -0.94 0.98
CA GLN A 73 13.30 -1.79 0.74
C GLN A 73 14.53 -1.22 1.43
N ALA A 74 15.34 -2.09 2.04
CA ALA A 74 16.58 -1.71 2.69
C ALA A 74 17.52 -0.99 1.70
N ILE A 75 18.21 0.05 2.19
CA ILE A 75 19.27 0.71 1.44
C ILE A 75 20.37 -0.34 1.21
N LYS A 76 20.57 -0.75 -0.04
CA LYS A 76 21.68 -1.62 -0.40
C LYS A 76 22.97 -0.83 -0.25
N LYS A 77 23.95 -1.42 0.45
CA LYS A 77 25.32 -0.90 0.57
C LYS A 77 25.99 -0.83 -0.80
#